data_AF-A0A943TAN4-F1
#
_entry.id   AF-A0A943TAN4-F1
#
_cell.length_a   1.000
_cell.length_b   1.000
_cell.length_c   1.000
_cell.angle_alpha   90.00
_cell.angle_beta   90.00
_cell.angle_gamma   90.00
#
_symmetry.space_group_name_H-M   'P 1'
#
loop_
_entity.id
_entity.type
_entity.pdbx_description
1 polymer ?
#
loop_
_entity_poly.entity_id
_entity_poly.type
_entity_poly.pdbx_seq_one_letter_code
_entity_poly.pdbx_strand_id
1 'polypeptide(L)' 'MYGWIFRHLPGPLWLRIIIAIVLVLVVVYLLMEYVFPHFAEYGPFNQNVTINH' A
#
# COMPACT_ATOMS: atom_id res chain seq x y z
N MET A 1 16.55 35.93 -3.33
CA MET A 1 16.59 35.08 -4.54
C MET A 1 16.84 33.60 -4.19
N TYR A 2 15.90 32.96 -3.47
CA TYR A 2 15.69 31.50 -3.44
C TYR A 2 14.19 31.15 -3.34
N GLY A 3 13.31 32.17 -3.32
CA GLY A 3 11.90 32.01 -2.98
C GLY A 3 10.98 31.54 -4.11
N TRP A 4 11.52 31.31 -5.32
CA TRP A 4 10.73 30.84 -6.46
C TRP A 4 10.63 29.31 -6.51
N ILE A 5 11.66 28.59 -6.03
CA ILE A 5 11.67 27.12 -6.04
C ILE A 5 10.73 26.51 -4.99
N PHE A 6 10.53 27.20 -3.85
CA PHE A 6 9.56 26.80 -2.82
C PHE A 6 8.10 27.06 -3.19
N ARG A 7 7.84 27.67 -4.36
CA ARG A 7 6.51 28.09 -4.80
C ARG A 7 5.85 27.17 -5.82
N HIS A 8 6.61 26.25 -6.43
CA HIS A 8 6.11 25.25 -7.41
C HIS A 8 5.74 23.90 -6.79
N LEU A 9 5.95 23.77 -5.49
CA LEU A 9 5.79 22.53 -4.77
C LEU A 9 4.50 22.67 -3.93
N PRO A 10 3.36 22.10 -4.35
CA PRO A 10 2.10 22.29 -3.62
C PRO A 10 2.24 21.64 -2.25
N GLY A 11 2.07 22.48 -1.22
CA GLY A 11 2.07 22.10 0.19
C GLY A 11 3.42 22.15 0.90
N PRO A 12 3.43 22.48 2.21
CA PRO A 12 4.64 22.46 3.05
C PRO A 12 5.27 21.06 3.05
N LEU A 13 6.58 20.99 3.32
CA LEU A 13 7.34 19.72 3.36
C LEU A 13 6.63 18.64 4.19
N TRP A 14 5.96 19.02 5.27
CA TRP A 14 5.19 18.12 6.12
C TRP A 14 3.96 17.50 5.43
N LEU A 15 3.26 18.27 4.58
CA LEU A 15 2.11 17.75 3.82
C LEU A 15 2.55 16.67 2.82
N ARG A 16 3.72 16.84 2.20
CA ARG A 16 4.30 15.85 1.28
C ARG A 16 4.66 14.56 1.99
N ILE A 17 5.22 14.68 3.20
CA ILE A 17 5.51 13.53 4.06
C ILE A 17 4.20 12.79 4.39
N ILE A 18 3.15 13.51 4.80
CA ILE A 18 1.86 12.88 5.08
C ILE A 18 1.30 12.18 3.85
N ILE A 19 1.27 12.84 2.70
CA ILE A 19 0.74 12.25 1.47
C ILE A 19 1.54 10.99 1.10
N ALA A 20 2.86 11.02 1.20
CA ALA A 20 3.70 9.84 0.94
C ALA A 20 3.41 8.70 1.92
N ILE A 21 3.28 8.99 3.22
CA ILE A 21 2.91 7.99 4.24
C ILE A 21 1.55 7.38 3.94
N VAL A 22 0.54 8.21 3.64
CA VAL A 22 -0.80 7.75 3.28
C VAL A 22 -0.76 6.86 2.05
N LEU A 23 0.01 7.23 1.01
CA LEU A 23 0.13 6.44 -0.21
C LEU A 23 0.74 5.06 0.09
N VAL A 24 1.78 5.01 0.92
CA VAL A 24 2.38 3.74 1.36
C VAL A 24 1.38 2.89 2.15
N LEU A 25 0.64 3.49 3.10
CA LEU A 25 -0.37 2.79 3.88
C LEU A 25 -1.49 2.22 2.99
N VAL A 26 -1.94 2.97 1.99
CA VAL A 26 -2.94 2.53 1.02
C VAL A 26 -2.43 1.34 0.21
N VAL A 27 -1.18 1.39 -0.25
CA VAL A 27 -0.55 0.28 -0.98
C VAL A 27 -0.45 -0.96 -0.10
N VAL A 28 0.06 -0.83 1.12
CA VAL A 28 0.15 -1.96 2.07
C VAL A 28 -1.24 -2.54 2.35
N TYR A 29 -2.24 -1.70 2.58
CA TYR A 29 -3.62 -2.14 2.80
C TYR A 29 -4.18 -2.91 1.60
N LEU A 30 -4.02 -2.40 0.39
CA LEU A 30 -4.43 -3.09 -0.83
C LEU A 30 -3.69 -4.42 -1.02
N LEU A 31 -2.39 -4.46 -0.70
CA LEU A 31 -1.64 -5.70 -0.76
C LEU A 31 -2.22 -6.72 0.24
N MET A 32 -2.47 -6.32 1.48
CA MET A 32 -3.01 -7.22 2.51
C MET A 32 -4.44 -7.69 2.20
N GLU A 33 -5.32 -6.79 1.75
CA GLU A 33 -6.74 -7.09 1.55
C GLU A 33 -7.03 -7.77 0.21
N TYR A 34 -6.23 -7.50 -0.83
CA TYR A 34 -6.50 -7.98 -2.19
C TYR A 34 -5.44 -8.94 -2.70
N VAL A 35 -4.16 -8.58 -2.56
CA VAL A 35 -3.06 -9.38 -3.11
C VAL A 35 -2.86 -10.65 -2.30
N PHE A 36 -2.72 -10.56 -0.98
CA PHE A 36 -2.53 -11.72 -0.11
C PHE A 36 -3.62 -12.80 -0.22
N PRO A 37 -4.93 -12.50 -0.17
CA PRO A 37 -5.95 -13.54 -0.31
C PRO A 37 -5.95 -14.17 -1.70
N HIS A 38 -5.67 -13.39 -2.75
CA HIS A 38 -5.56 -13.94 -4.10
C HIS A 38 -4.31 -14.84 -4.26
N PHE A 39 -3.19 -14.49 -3.60
CA PHE A 39 -1.98 -15.31 -3.59
C PHE A 39 -2.07 -16.53 -2.67
N ALA A 40 -2.90 -16.48 -1.63
CA ALA A 40 -3.13 -17.61 -0.73
C ALA A 40 -3.66 -18.83 -1.49
N GLU A 41 -4.41 -18.62 -2.58
CA GLU A 41 -4.89 -19.70 -3.44
C GLU A 41 -3.76 -20.47 -4.15
N TYR A 42 -2.67 -19.78 -4.49
CA TYR A 42 -1.53 -20.34 -5.22
C TYR A 42 -0.40 -20.85 -4.31
N GLY A 43 -0.54 -20.71 -2.99
CA GLY A 43 0.46 -21.13 -2.03
C GLY A 43 0.54 -22.67 -1.90
N PRO A 44 1.74 -23.25 -1.70
CA PRO A 44 1.92 -24.70 -1.53
C PRO A 44 1.26 -25.27 -0.25
N PHE A 45 0.74 -24.38 0.62
CA PHE A 45 0.02 -24.72 1.84
C PHE A 45 -1.51 -24.64 1.69
N ASN A 46 -2.03 -24.32 0.50
CA ASN A 46 -3.45 -24.38 0.22
C ASN A 46 -3.89 -25.85 0.04
N GLN A 47 -3.88 -26.58 1.16
CA GLN A 47 -4.37 -27.95 1.21
C GLN A 47 -5.87 -27.85 1.43
N ASN A 48 -6.65 -28.03 0.36
CA ASN A 48 -8.07 -28.35 0.47
C ASN A 48 -8.22 -29.68 1.22
N VAL A 49 -8.13 -29.64 2.55
CA VAL A 49 -8.49 -30.75 3.43
C VAL A 49 -10.01 -30.84 3.38
N THR A 50 -10.50 -31.49 2.33
CA THR A 50 -11.89 -31.93 2.26
C THR A 50 -12.07 -32.99 3.33
N ILE A 51 -12.65 -32.62 4.47
CA ILE A 51 -13.22 -33.58 5.41
C ILE A 51 -14.42 -34.18 4.68
N ASN A 52 -14.20 -35.27 3.93
CA ASN A 52 -15.28 -36.09 3.41
C ASN A 52 -15.92 -36.79 4.61
N HIS A 53 -17.17 -36.42 4.91
CA HIS A 53 -18.08 -37.21 5.73
C HIS A 53 -18.87 -38.17 4.83
#